data_AF-A0A936CUK4-F1
#
_entry.id   AF-A0A936CUK4-F1
#
_cell.length_a   1.000
_cell.length_b   1.000
_cell.length_c   1.000
_cell.angle_alpha   90.00
_cell.angle_beta   90.00
_cell.angle_gamma   90.00
#
_symmetry.space_group_name_H-M   'P 1'
#
loop_
_entity.id
_entity.type
_entity.pdbx_description
1 polymer ?
#
loop_
_entity_poly.entity_id
_entity_poly.type
_entity_poly.pdbx_seq_one_letter_code
_entity_poly.pdbx_strand_id
1 'polypeptide(L)'
;MQVQDTAIRRLSQNDGWLTTNDQFKGAKTWERARRVLLHPAFYRGFQDAVAGNACNYREFDGWNELDQHRYENGREVAAECRLAGCPLHWPNRQSIPSHLRRHIIQRIRDRKRGASSLYLT
;
A
#
# COMPACT_ATOMS: atom_id res chain seq x y z
N MET A 1 26.27 13.09 -5.04
CA MET A 1 26.58 11.72 -5.48
C MET A 1 25.91 10.75 -4.50
N GLN A 2 24.87 10.07 -4.99
CA GLN A 2 24.34 8.76 -4.58
C GLN A 2 24.30 8.38 -3.09
N VAL A 3 23.16 8.65 -2.43
CA VAL A 3 22.78 7.93 -1.20
C VAL A 3 21.36 7.33 -1.30
N GLN A 4 20.55 7.80 -2.26
CA GLN A 4 19.15 7.37 -2.45
C GLN A 4 19.01 6.03 -3.20
N ASP A 5 19.97 5.67 -4.07
CA ASP A 5 19.95 4.41 -4.84
C ASP A 5 20.04 3.15 -3.98
N THR A 6 20.72 3.20 -2.84
CA THR A 6 21.06 2.01 -2.04
C THR A 6 19.91 1.50 -1.18
N ALA A 7 19.02 2.37 -0.71
CA ALA A 7 17.88 1.96 0.12
C ALA A 7 16.78 1.30 -0.72
N ILE A 8 16.50 1.86 -1.90
CA ILE A 8 15.52 1.32 -2.85
C ILE A 8 15.97 -0.05 -3.36
N ARG A 9 17.27 -0.22 -3.68
CA ARG A 9 17.80 -1.51 -4.12
C ARG A 9 17.77 -2.57 -3.01
N ARG A 10 18.01 -2.20 -1.75
CA ARG A 10 17.89 -3.12 -0.60
C ARG A 10 16.45 -3.55 -0.30
N LEU A 11 15.47 -2.67 -0.47
CA LEU A 11 14.05 -3.01 -0.31
C LEU A 11 13.49 -3.76 -1.53
N SER A 12 14.01 -3.48 -2.73
CA SER A 12 13.63 -4.22 -3.94
C SER A 12 14.25 -5.64 -3.98
N GLN A 13 15.47 -5.84 -3.47
CA GLN A 13 16.16 -7.14 -3.51
C GLN A 13 15.76 -8.12 -2.41
N ASN A 14 15.28 -7.65 -1.25
CA ASN A 14 14.92 -8.56 -0.16
C ASN A 14 13.49 -9.12 -0.25
N ASP A 15 12.68 -8.59 -1.14
CA ASP A 15 11.27 -8.47 -0.80
C ASP A 15 10.32 -8.82 -1.96
N GLY A 16 10.75 -8.80 -3.23
CA GLY A 16 9.95 -9.35 -4.35
C GLY A 16 8.54 -8.72 -4.56
N TRP A 17 8.17 -7.72 -3.75
CA TRP A 17 6.81 -7.19 -3.56
C TRP A 17 6.26 -6.34 -4.71
N LEU A 18 7.11 -5.92 -5.66
CA LEU A 18 6.75 -4.86 -6.61
C LEU A 18 6.16 -5.38 -7.93
N THR A 19 5.91 -6.68 -8.04
CA THR A 19 5.34 -7.28 -9.25
C THR A 19 4.11 -8.13 -8.94
N THR A 20 3.04 -7.51 -8.43
CA THR A 20 1.71 -8.13 -8.42
C THR A 20 1.03 -7.89 -9.78
N ASN A 21 0.91 -8.99 -10.52
CA ASN A 21 0.33 -9.08 -11.85
C ASN A 21 -1.19 -9.21 -11.74
N ASP A 22 -1.90 -8.11 -11.48
CA ASP A 22 -3.27 -8.23 -10.98
C ASP A 22 -4.28 -7.52 -11.89
N GLN A 23 -5.25 -8.29 -12.38
CA GLN A 23 -6.42 -7.81 -13.14
C GLN A 23 -7.31 -6.83 -12.34
N PHE A 24 -6.97 -6.57 -11.07
CA PHE A 24 -7.64 -5.64 -10.17
C PHE A 24 -7.28 -4.18 -10.50
N LYS A 25 -8.21 -3.50 -11.19
CA LYS A 25 -8.07 -2.06 -11.44
C LYS A 25 -8.18 -1.27 -10.13
N GLY A 26 -7.13 -0.54 -9.78
CA GLY A 26 -7.13 0.34 -8.61
C GLY A 26 -8.26 1.38 -8.62
N ALA A 27 -8.68 1.83 -7.43
CA ALA A 27 -9.80 2.74 -7.27
C ALA A 27 -9.64 4.06 -8.04
N LYS A 28 -10.68 4.51 -8.76
CA LYS A 28 -10.68 5.76 -9.55
C LYS A 28 -11.30 6.97 -8.83
N THR A 29 -11.96 6.75 -7.70
CA THR A 29 -12.59 7.80 -6.88
C THR A 29 -12.27 7.59 -5.41
N TRP A 30 -12.40 8.66 -4.64
CA TRP A 30 -12.16 8.63 -3.19
C TRP A 30 -13.17 7.71 -2.49
N GLU A 31 -14.43 7.70 -2.91
CA GLU A 31 -15.50 6.89 -2.32
C GLU A 31 -15.19 5.40 -2.44
N ARG A 32 -14.68 4.98 -3.61
CA ARG A 32 -14.25 3.59 -3.83
C ARG A 32 -13.01 3.25 -3.01
N ALA A 33 -12.02 4.15 -3.00
CA ALA A 33 -10.80 3.94 -2.21
C ALA A 33 -11.12 3.85 -0.71
N ARG A 34 -11.99 4.72 -0.20
CA ARG A 34 -12.44 4.71 1.20
C ARG A 34 -12.99 3.36 1.61
N ARG A 35 -13.82 2.71 0.78
CA ARG A 35 -14.34 1.36 1.08
C ARG A 35 -13.23 0.32 1.23
N VAL A 36 -12.19 0.42 0.42
CA VAL A 36 -11.00 -0.46 0.50
C VAL A 36 -10.18 -0.16 1.75
N LEU A 37 -9.89 1.11 2.04
CA LEU A 37 -9.14 1.52 3.23
C LEU A 37 -9.82 1.05 4.53
N LEU A 38 -11.15 1.09 4.57
CA LEU A 38 -11.92 0.64 5.71
C LEU A 38 -12.03 -0.89 5.81
N HIS A 39 -11.51 -1.67 4.85
CA HIS A 39 -11.63 -3.13 4.88
C HIS A 39 -10.69 -3.76 5.93
N PRO A 40 -11.10 -4.81 6.67
CA PRO A 40 -10.24 -5.47 7.66
C PRO A 40 -8.92 -5.96 7.08
N ALA A 41 -8.96 -6.62 5.91
CA ALA A 41 -7.76 -7.14 5.26
C ALA A 41 -6.74 -6.04 4.91
N PHE A 42 -7.21 -4.93 4.33
CA PHE A 42 -6.36 -3.78 4.03
C PHE A 42 -5.73 -3.21 5.30
N TYR A 43 -6.55 -2.97 6.32
CA TYR A 43 -6.07 -2.42 7.58
C TYR A 43 -5.04 -3.34 8.24
N ARG A 44 -5.28 -4.65 8.23
CA ARG A 44 -4.33 -5.66 8.74
C ARG A 44 -3.01 -5.61 8.00
N GLY A 45 -3.03 -5.60 6.66
CA GLY A 45 -1.80 -5.49 5.86
C GLY A 45 -1.03 -4.20 6.12
N PHE A 46 -1.73 -3.08 6.26
CA PHE A 46 -1.11 -1.81 6.65
C PHE A 46 -0.42 -1.93 8.01
N GLN A 47 -1.10 -2.44 9.04
CA GLN A 47 -0.51 -2.61 10.38
C GLN A 47 0.69 -3.56 10.40
N ASP A 48 0.60 -4.69 9.69
CA ASP A 48 1.70 -5.65 9.58
C ASP A 48 2.94 -5.02 8.95
N ALA A 49 2.77 -4.25 7.87
CA ALA A 49 3.87 -3.54 7.23
C ALA A 49 4.43 -2.41 8.10
N VAL A 50 3.60 -1.74 8.91
CA VAL A 50 4.06 -0.74 9.89
C VAL A 50 4.88 -1.40 10.99
N ALA A 51 4.43 -2.55 11.50
CA ALA A 51 5.11 -3.34 12.53
C ALA A 51 6.40 -4.02 12.03
N GLY A 52 6.62 -4.08 10.71
CA GLY A 52 7.77 -4.77 10.12
C GLY A 52 7.59 -6.29 10.01
N ASN A 53 6.36 -6.79 10.16
CA ASN A 53 6.06 -8.19 9.97
C ASN A 53 6.25 -8.57 8.50
N ALA A 54 7.00 -9.64 8.23
CA ALA A 54 7.02 -10.24 6.89
C ALA A 54 5.62 -10.74 6.52
N CYS A 55 5.29 -10.77 5.24
CA CYS A 55 4.05 -11.40 4.83
C CYS A 55 4.21 -12.92 4.88
N ASN A 56 3.28 -13.57 5.55
CA ASN A 56 3.19 -15.00 5.62
C ASN A 56 2.09 -15.49 4.66
N TYR A 57 2.46 -15.83 3.43
CA TYR A 57 1.51 -16.28 2.41
C TYR A 57 0.71 -17.52 2.81
N ARG A 58 1.20 -18.33 3.76
CA ARG A 58 0.42 -19.45 4.31
C ARG A 58 -0.84 -19.00 5.05
N GLU A 59 -0.88 -17.76 5.55
CA GLU A 59 -2.08 -17.22 6.20
C GLU A 59 -3.19 -16.88 5.22
N PHE A 60 -2.89 -16.89 3.92
CA PHE A 60 -3.90 -16.69 2.88
C PHE A 60 -4.65 -17.98 2.55
N ASP A 61 -4.25 -19.12 3.11
CA ASP A 61 -5.00 -20.36 3.00
C ASP A 61 -6.40 -20.15 3.59
N GLY A 62 -7.42 -20.16 2.71
CA GLY A 62 -8.81 -19.87 3.07
C GLY A 62 -9.27 -18.43 2.83
N TRP A 63 -8.41 -17.55 2.32
CA TRP A 63 -8.78 -16.20 1.88
C TRP A 63 -9.22 -16.22 0.42
N ASN A 64 -10.23 -15.41 0.09
CA ASN A 64 -10.51 -15.12 -1.32
C ASN A 64 -9.44 -14.17 -1.90
N GLU A 65 -9.24 -14.22 -3.21
CA GLU A 65 -8.24 -13.41 -3.93
C GLU A 65 -8.37 -11.90 -3.63
N LEU A 66 -9.61 -11.41 -3.50
CA LEU A 66 -9.85 -9.99 -3.29
C LEU A 66 -9.39 -9.53 -1.89
N ASP A 67 -9.50 -10.39 -0.88
CA ASP A 67 -9.00 -10.10 0.47
C ASP A 67 -7.48 -10.19 0.56
N GLN A 68 -6.86 -11.12 -0.16
CA GLN A 68 -5.40 -11.19 -0.33
C GLN A 68 -4.89 -9.89 -0.95
N HIS A 69 -5.47 -9.49 -2.11
CA HIS A 69 -5.08 -8.27 -2.80
C HIS A 69 -5.29 -7.01 -1.94
N ARG A 70 -6.36 -6.95 -1.13
CA ARG A 70 -6.58 -5.84 -0.20
C ARG A 70 -5.48 -5.77 0.86
N TYR A 71 -5.08 -6.91 1.41
CA TYR A 71 -4.02 -6.98 2.40
C TYR A 71 -2.67 -6.55 1.82
N GLU A 72 -2.31 -7.05 0.64
CA GLU A 72 -1.09 -6.65 -0.06
C GLU A 72 -1.08 -5.15 -0.37
N ASN A 73 -2.19 -4.60 -0.87
CA ASN A 73 -2.32 -3.15 -1.09
C ASN A 73 -2.19 -2.34 0.22
N GLY A 74 -2.66 -2.89 1.35
CA GLY A 74 -2.42 -2.30 2.66
C GLY A 74 -0.93 -2.19 2.99
N ARG A 75 -0.16 -3.25 2.73
CA ARG A 75 1.29 -3.27 2.91
C ARG A 75 2.01 -2.30 1.98
N GLU A 76 1.64 -2.27 0.71
CA GLU A 76 2.18 -1.34 -0.28
C GLU A 76 1.97 0.12 0.14
N VAL A 77 0.77 0.48 0.58
CA VAL A 77 0.45 1.85 1.01
C VAL A 77 1.26 2.24 2.24
N ALA A 78 1.49 1.32 3.19
CA ALA A 78 2.35 1.59 4.34
C ALA A 78 3.81 1.83 3.90
N ALA A 79 4.32 1.06 2.95
CA ALA A 79 5.66 1.25 2.38
C ALA A 79 5.78 2.60 1.65
N GLU A 80 4.80 2.95 0.81
CA GLU A 80 4.74 4.25 0.15
C GLU A 80 4.70 5.41 1.16
N CYS A 81 3.89 5.29 2.22
CA CYS A 81 3.82 6.32 3.27
C CYS A 81 5.16 6.47 3.99
N ARG A 82 5.85 5.36 4.28
CA ARG A 82 7.20 5.37 4.88
C ARG A 82 8.20 6.09 3.99
N LEU A 83 8.19 5.81 2.68
CA LEU A 83 9.07 6.45 1.71
C LEU A 83 8.76 7.95 1.54
N ALA A 84 7.48 8.32 1.59
CA ALA A 84 7.04 9.70 1.50
C ALA A 84 7.17 10.50 2.82
N GLY A 85 7.70 9.90 3.89
CA GLY A 85 7.77 10.53 5.22
C GLY A 85 6.41 10.85 5.83
N CYS A 86 5.35 10.18 5.38
CA CYS A 86 4.01 10.34 5.95
C CYS A 86 3.91 9.60 7.29
N PRO A 87 3.19 10.16 8.28
CA PRO A 87 2.94 9.46 9.53
C PRO A 87 2.28 8.09 9.27
N LEU A 88 2.70 7.07 10.02
CA LEU A 88 2.17 5.70 9.92
C LEU A 88 1.17 5.37 11.04
N HIS A 89 0.87 6.33 11.92
CA HIS A 89 -0.04 6.13 13.03
C HIS A 89 -1.50 6.13 12.57
N TRP A 90 -2.13 4.95 12.60
CA TRP A 90 -3.52 4.75 12.26
C TRP A 90 -4.18 3.76 13.25
N PRO A 91 -4.59 4.21 14.44
CA PRO A 91 -4.98 3.33 15.54
C PRO A 91 -6.40 2.74 15.39
N ASN A 92 -7.25 3.37 14.59
CA ASN A 92 -8.63 2.93 14.37
C ASN A 92 -8.96 2.93 12.88
N ARG A 93 -9.21 1.73 12.34
CA ARG A 93 -9.64 1.50 10.96
C ARG A 93 -10.78 2.42 10.51
N GLN A 94 -11.74 2.73 11.39
CA GLN A 94 -12.91 3.54 11.04
C GLN A 94 -12.60 5.04 10.84
N SER A 95 -11.45 5.50 11.35
CA SER A 95 -11.01 6.89 11.24
C SER A 95 -9.78 6.97 10.36
N ILE A 96 -9.98 7.22 9.06
CA ILE A 96 -8.87 7.35 8.11
C ILE A 96 -8.13 8.67 8.37
N PRO A 97 -6.82 8.63 8.68
CA PRO A 97 -6.06 9.84 8.92
C PRO A 97 -5.99 10.75 7.70
N SER A 98 -5.95 12.07 7.92
CA SER A 98 -5.95 13.07 6.85
C SER A 98 -4.74 12.94 5.91
N HIS A 99 -3.57 12.59 6.42
CA HIS A 99 -2.36 12.34 5.62
C HIS A 99 -2.55 11.13 4.70
N LEU A 100 -3.12 10.03 5.20
CA LEU A 100 -3.40 8.84 4.41
C LEU A 100 -4.44 9.13 3.33
N ARG A 101 -5.49 9.89 3.67
CA ARG A 101 -6.46 10.37 2.68
C ARG A 101 -5.78 11.19 1.57
N ARG A 102 -4.89 12.11 1.92
CA ARG A 102 -4.14 12.93 0.95
C ARG A 102 -3.29 12.07 0.02
N HIS A 103 -2.53 11.12 0.59
CA HIS A 103 -1.71 10.18 -0.17
C HIS A 103 -2.54 9.38 -1.18
N ILE A 104 -3.68 8.83 -0.75
CA ILE A 104 -4.56 8.04 -1.62
C ILE A 104 -5.22 8.90 -2.71
N ILE A 105 -5.60 10.15 -2.41
CA ILE A 105 -6.09 11.09 -3.43
C ILE A 105 -5.00 11.35 -4.47
N GLN A 106 -3.74 11.46 -4.06
CA GLN A 106 -2.62 11.60 -4.97
C GLN A 106 -2.47 10.37 -5.88
N ARG A 107 -2.45 9.13 -5.32
CA ARG A 107 -2.46 7.87 -6.11
C ARG A 107 -3.59 7.83 -7.15
N ILE A 108 -4.79 8.28 -6.78
CA ILE A 108 -5.94 8.33 -7.70
C ILE A 108 -5.69 9.32 -8.84
N ARG A 109 -5.13 10.50 -8.56
CA ARG A 109 -4.81 11.51 -9.56
C ARG A 109 -3.73 11.02 -10.53
N ASP A 110 -2.69 10.38 -10.00
CA ASP A 110 -1.58 9.86 -10.82
C ASP A 110 -2.08 8.75 -11.76
N ARG A 111 -2.91 7.83 -11.25
CA ARG A 111 -3.59 6.83 -12.07
C ARG A 111 -4.44 7.44 -13.18
N LYS A 112 -5.15 8.54 -12.92
CA LYS A 112 -5.95 9.24 -13.96
C LYS A 112 -5.07 9.87 -15.04
N ARG A 113 -3.84 10.24 -14.72
CA ARG A 113 -2.85 10.79 -15.65
C ARG A 113 -2.08 9.72 -16.43
N GLY A 114 -2.37 8.44 -16.18
CA GLY A 114 -1.59 7.33 -16.76
C GLY A 114 -0.21 7.17 -16.15
N ALA A 115 0.10 7.88 -15.05
CA ALA A 115 1.30 7.65 -14.29
C ALA A 115 1.11 6.37 -13.46
N SER A 116 1.97 5.37 -13.68
CA SER A 116 2.12 4.30 -12.70
C SER A 116 2.57 4.95 -11.39
N SER A 117 1.81 4.70 -10.31
CA SER A 117 2.15 5.14 -8.97
C SER A 117 3.41 4.39 -8.52
N LEU A 118 4.56 4.90 -8.93
CA LEU A 118 5.89 4.57 -8.49
C LEU A 118 6.59 5.92 -8.48
N TYR A 119 6.83 6.49 -7.28
CA TYR A 119 7.69 7.65 -7.16
C TYR A 119 9.09 7.26 -7.69
N LEU A 120 9.35 7.59 -8.96
CA LEU A 120 10.61 7.51 -9.69
C LEU A 120 10.96 8.94 -10.11
N THR A 121 11.78 9.61 -9.30
CA THR A 121 12.72 10.67 -9.71
C THR A 121 13.90 10.63 -8.77
#